data_AF-A0A1I7VPT2-F1
#
_entry.id   AF-A0A1I7VPT2-F1
#
_cell.length_a   1.000
_cell.length_b   1.000
_cell.length_c   1.000
_cell.angle_alpha   90.00
_cell.angle_beta   90.00
_cell.angle_gamma   90.00
#
_symmetry.space_group_name_H-M   'P 1'
#
loop_
_entity.id
_entity.type
_entity.pdbx_description
1 polymer ?
#
loop_
_entity_poly.entity_id
_entity_poly.type
_entity_poly.pdbx_seq_one_letter_code
_entity_poly.pdbx_strand_id
1 'polypeptide(L)'
;MDDSMTADGEKNAGNGTNDSLNLETFRFKEILGEDGARKVAFVLLDVNDCNDQAVLIVERTHFPLNEQDWNTIILQSSLKTLSTNDIYSNHILFPPEKFTGIKTTLINPCTEKHIAKYRNQKRYVIHETPDDYKSITLPYLEKHQFTLKWIFNLLEYKAEVDRLIFDDADPQNGFVLAPDIKWDGKNLANLYVLAIIRRKGIKSIRDLTASDLPLLENISQKSYMAIKEKYGIGKHQIRAYFHYQPTFYHLHVHFIHVSYDAPASGVAMAYLLEDVINNIKLVPDYYQRSTLTFTKYMLLFCPECGSSLQVEEGSNCYQFTCHNCPYVQPITKLIKSRYYPKLKDLDEVLGGPGAWENAQITDERCPRCAGDRAYFMQLQTRSADEPMTVFYRCANSECAHRWKE
;
A
#
# COMPACT_ATOMS: atom_id res chain seq x y z
N MET A 1 -28.39 61.09 12.24
CA MET A 1 -29.09 60.23 11.29
C MET A 1 -28.10 59.27 10.66
N ASP A 2 -27.91 58.07 11.14
CA ASP A 2 -28.14 57.42 12.43
C ASP A 2 -27.49 56.06 12.26
N ASP A 3 -26.76 55.68 13.31
CA ASP A 3 -26.63 54.34 13.85
C ASP A 3 -26.09 53.15 13.01
N SER A 4 -25.01 52.61 13.60
CA SER A 4 -24.79 51.21 13.97
C SER A 4 -23.88 50.40 13.01
N MET A 5 -22.66 50.09 13.46
CA MET A 5 -22.23 48.85 14.16
C MET A 5 -21.87 47.75 13.14
N THR A 6 -20.81 46.97 13.19
CA THR A 6 -19.63 46.74 14.06
C THR A 6 -18.75 45.78 13.23
N ALA A 7 -17.44 46.00 13.13
CA ALA A 7 -16.49 44.98 12.68
C ALA A 7 -15.32 44.97 13.67
N ASP A 8 -15.57 44.33 14.81
CA ASP A 8 -14.58 44.10 15.84
C ASP A 8 -13.52 43.13 15.31
N GLY A 9 -12.26 43.59 15.41
CA GLY A 9 -11.11 42.72 15.33
C GLY A 9 -10.95 41.95 16.63
N GLU A 10 -10.96 40.62 16.54
CA GLU A 10 -10.48 39.73 17.59
C GLU A 10 -9.27 38.97 17.04
N LYS A 11 -8.07 39.40 17.41
CA LYS A 11 -7.26 38.77 18.47
C LYS A 11 -7.06 37.26 18.24
N ASN A 12 -6.08 36.94 17.39
CA ASN A 12 -5.44 35.63 17.43
C ASN A 12 -4.51 35.58 18.66
N ALA A 13 -5.12 35.46 19.84
CA ALA A 13 -4.42 35.25 21.09
C ALA A 13 -4.06 33.78 21.19
N GLY A 14 -2.76 33.49 21.20
CA GLY A 14 -2.25 32.21 21.64
C GLY A 14 -2.72 31.93 23.07
N ASN A 15 -3.58 30.94 23.23
CA ASN A 15 -3.81 30.27 24.49
C ASN A 15 -3.18 28.88 24.38
N GLY A 16 -1.92 28.78 24.82
CA GLY A 16 -1.35 27.51 25.23
C GLY A 16 -2.03 27.07 26.53
N THR A 17 -3.15 26.37 26.42
CA THR A 17 -3.63 25.54 27.53
C THR A 17 -2.72 24.31 27.56
N ASN A 18 -1.98 24.17 28.65
CA ASN A 18 -1.18 22.99 28.96
C ASN A 18 -2.12 21.88 29.45
N ASP A 19 -3.14 21.54 28.64
CA ASP A 19 -4.03 20.41 28.90
C ASP A 19 -3.25 19.14 28.54
N SER A 20 -2.50 18.62 29.50
CA SER A 20 -1.89 17.31 29.37
C SER A 20 -3.00 16.25 29.27
N LEU A 21 -3.22 15.72 28.07
CA LEU A 21 -4.15 14.62 27.86
C LEU A 21 -3.69 13.40 28.68
N ASN A 22 -4.56 12.92 29.59
CA ASN A 22 -4.28 11.73 30.38
C ASN A 22 -4.63 10.46 29.58
N LEU A 23 -3.66 9.55 29.41
CA LEU A 23 -3.85 8.28 28.71
C LEU A 23 -4.47 7.17 29.57
N GLU A 24 -4.64 7.37 30.88
CA GLU A 24 -5.19 6.36 31.81
C GLU A 24 -6.62 5.92 31.44
N THR A 25 -7.38 6.79 30.76
CA THR A 25 -8.75 6.54 30.26
C THR A 25 -8.80 5.65 29.01
N PHE A 26 -7.66 5.32 28.42
CA PHE A 26 -7.58 4.50 27.23
C PHE A 26 -7.15 3.07 27.58
N ARG A 27 -7.67 2.10 26.81
CA ARG A 27 -7.24 0.70 26.88
C ARG A 27 -6.82 0.24 25.51
N PHE A 28 -5.71 -0.48 25.45
CA PHE A 28 -5.25 -1.09 24.21
C PHE A 28 -6.30 -2.08 23.70
N LYS A 29 -6.64 -1.98 22.41
CA LYS A 29 -7.51 -2.94 21.73
C LYS A 29 -6.75 -3.80 20.75
N GLU A 30 -6.05 -3.17 19.80
CA GLU A 30 -5.30 -3.88 18.76
C GLU A 30 -4.24 -2.99 18.10
N ILE A 31 -3.28 -3.62 17.43
CA ILE A 31 -2.38 -2.93 16.49
C ILE A 31 -3.04 -2.95 15.12
N LEU A 32 -3.34 -1.77 14.58
CA LEU A 32 -3.89 -1.62 13.25
C LEU A 32 -2.82 -1.91 12.20
N GLY A 33 -1.62 -1.36 12.37
CA GLY A 33 -0.52 -1.60 11.45
C GLY A 33 0.79 -0.96 11.90
N GLU A 34 1.85 -1.23 11.14
CA GLU A 34 3.18 -0.70 11.36
C GLU A 34 3.86 -0.44 9.99
N ASP A 35 4.60 0.65 9.91
CA ASP A 35 5.48 0.99 8.80
C ASP A 35 6.91 1.08 9.34
N GLY A 36 7.62 -0.05 9.26
CA GLY A 36 9.00 -0.15 9.74
C GLY A 36 10.02 0.68 8.97
N ALA A 37 9.69 1.16 7.76
CA ALA A 37 10.56 2.09 7.03
C ALA A 37 10.45 3.50 7.61
N ARG A 38 9.21 3.96 7.86
CA ARG A 38 8.92 5.27 8.45
C ARG A 38 9.01 5.30 9.98
N LYS A 39 9.16 4.13 10.61
CA LYS A 39 9.16 3.96 12.08
C LYS A 39 7.86 4.49 12.71
N VAL A 40 6.73 4.13 12.09
CA VAL A 40 5.37 4.53 12.54
C VAL A 40 4.56 3.31 12.92
N ALA A 41 3.79 3.38 14.00
CA ALA A 41 2.78 2.39 14.35
C ALA A 41 1.40 3.04 14.51
N PHE A 42 0.36 2.25 14.20
CA PHE A 42 -1.04 2.63 14.31
C PHE A 42 -1.72 1.69 15.29
N VAL A 43 -2.27 2.23 16.37
CA VAL A 43 -2.84 1.47 17.48
C VAL A 43 -4.29 1.89 17.68
N LEU A 44 -5.18 0.92 17.82
CA LEU A 44 -6.57 1.16 18.21
C LEU A 44 -6.71 1.03 19.72
N LEU A 45 -7.40 1.99 20.31
CA LEU A 45 -7.68 2.09 21.72
C LEU A 45 -9.20 2.10 21.94
N ASP A 46 -9.66 1.49 23.02
CA ASP A 46 -10.99 1.71 23.58
C ASP A 46 -10.93 2.89 24.57
N VAL A 47 -11.97 3.73 24.58
CA VAL A 47 -12.06 4.96 25.38
C VAL A 47 -13.09 4.77 26.49
N ASN A 48 -12.63 4.55 27.73
CA ASN A 48 -13.48 4.19 28.89
C ASN A 48 -14.38 2.95 28.66
N ASP A 49 -15.33 2.71 29.58
CA ASP A 49 -16.42 1.72 29.42
C ASP A 49 -17.51 2.18 28.42
N CYS A 50 -17.29 3.31 27.76
CA CYS A 50 -18.12 3.82 26.69
C CYS A 50 -17.68 3.11 25.40
N ASN A 51 -18.59 2.68 24.54
CA ASN A 51 -18.29 1.97 23.29
C ASN A 51 -17.49 2.79 22.25
N ASP A 52 -16.86 3.89 22.65
CA ASP A 52 -16.07 4.78 21.81
C ASP A 52 -14.64 4.26 21.67
N GLN A 53 -14.03 4.57 20.52
CA GLN A 53 -12.70 4.12 20.18
C GLN A 53 -11.82 5.29 19.75
N ALA A 54 -10.50 5.13 19.84
CA ALA A 54 -9.53 6.11 19.37
C ALA A 54 -8.39 5.45 18.58
N VAL A 55 -7.89 6.14 17.56
CA VAL A 55 -6.66 5.71 16.85
C VAL A 55 -5.49 6.54 17.34
N LEU A 56 -4.49 5.87 17.88
CA LEU A 56 -3.20 6.43 18.28
C LEU A 56 -2.16 6.13 17.21
N ILE A 57 -1.60 7.19 16.63
CA ILE A 57 -0.52 7.11 15.64
C ILE A 57 0.76 7.56 16.32
N VAL A 58 1.77 6.69 16.36
CA VAL A 58 3.06 6.97 17.01
C VAL A 58 4.17 6.90 15.99
N GLU A 59 4.96 7.97 15.89
CA GLU A 59 6.02 8.17 14.90
C GLU A 59 7.31 8.58 15.60
N ARG A 60 8.44 7.94 15.27
CA ARG A 60 9.74 8.36 15.79
C ARG A 60 10.07 9.78 15.31
N THR A 61 10.56 10.62 16.20
CA THR A 61 10.99 11.97 15.85
C THR A 61 12.28 11.94 15.03
N HIS A 62 12.48 12.96 14.19
CA HIS A 62 13.72 13.14 13.45
C HIS A 62 14.89 13.43 14.39
N PHE A 63 16.10 13.04 13.98
CA PHE A 63 17.32 13.40 14.69
C PHE A 63 17.61 14.90 14.56
N PRO A 64 18.24 15.52 15.59
CA PRO A 64 18.67 16.90 15.51
C PRO A 64 19.76 17.08 14.44
N LEU A 65 19.79 18.26 13.82
CA LEU A 65 20.75 18.62 12.78
C LEU A 65 21.90 19.52 13.30
N ASN A 66 21.89 19.90 14.57
CA ASN A 66 22.89 20.79 15.15
C ASN A 66 23.91 20.03 16.01
N GLU A 67 25.13 20.56 16.07
CA GLU A 67 26.26 19.95 16.76
C GLU A 67 26.06 19.87 18.29
N GLN A 68 25.42 20.86 18.89
CA GLN A 68 25.23 20.97 20.34
C GLN A 68 24.38 19.82 20.90
N ASP A 69 23.29 19.49 20.20
CA ASP A 69 22.44 18.36 20.55
C ASP A 69 23.21 17.03 20.39
N TRP A 70 24.01 16.87 19.33
CA TRP A 70 24.84 15.66 19.15
C TRP A 70 25.93 15.50 20.21
N ASN A 71 26.58 16.59 20.62
CA ASN A 71 27.52 16.56 21.75
C ASN A 71 26.82 16.10 23.03
N THR A 72 25.59 16.57 23.27
CA THR A 72 24.78 16.13 24.41
C THR A 72 24.44 14.64 24.33
N ILE A 73 23.99 14.16 23.16
CA ILE A 73 23.68 12.75 22.93
C ILE A 73 24.91 11.88 23.18
N ILE A 74 26.06 12.22 22.60
CA ILE A 74 27.29 11.41 22.71
C ILE A 74 27.75 11.30 24.17
N LEU A 75 27.74 12.40 24.92
CA LEU A 75 28.24 12.43 26.29
C LEU A 75 27.32 11.77 27.32
N GLN A 76 26.01 11.74 27.04
CA GLN A 76 25.00 11.33 28.02
C GLN A 76 24.21 10.08 27.62
N SER A 77 24.55 9.44 26.50
CA SER A 77 23.93 8.19 26.08
C SER A 77 24.66 6.96 26.62
N SER A 78 23.97 5.82 26.61
CA SER A 78 24.59 4.51 26.78
C SER A 78 24.37 3.66 25.53
N LEU A 79 25.29 2.72 25.29
CA LEU A 79 25.23 1.77 24.18
C LEU A 79 25.07 0.35 24.72
N LYS A 80 24.14 -0.40 24.12
CA LYS A 80 24.07 -1.87 24.27
C LYS A 80 24.50 -2.52 22.96
N THR A 81 25.64 -3.20 22.99
CA THR A 81 26.16 -3.95 21.84
C THR A 81 25.23 -5.07 21.43
N LEU A 82 24.91 -5.16 20.14
CA LEU A 82 24.16 -6.24 19.51
C LEU A 82 25.09 -7.22 18.81
N SER A 83 26.02 -6.71 18.00
CA SER A 83 26.99 -7.53 17.28
C SER A 83 28.24 -6.72 16.94
N THR A 84 29.34 -7.43 16.71
CA THR A 84 30.64 -6.86 16.35
C THR A 84 31.28 -7.73 15.28
N ASN A 85 31.90 -7.12 14.28
CA ASN A 85 32.66 -7.78 13.23
C ASN A 85 33.79 -6.85 12.76
N ASP A 86 35.04 -7.23 13.07
CA ASP A 86 36.24 -6.44 12.78
C ASP A 86 36.08 -4.97 13.23
N ILE A 87 36.00 -4.02 12.31
CA ILE A 87 35.81 -2.59 12.60
C ILE A 87 34.34 -2.17 12.74
N TYR A 88 33.38 -3.05 12.45
CA TYR A 88 31.95 -2.76 12.50
C TYR A 88 31.34 -3.23 13.81
N SER A 89 30.55 -2.40 14.47
CA SER A 89 29.77 -2.79 15.64
C SER A 89 28.37 -2.18 15.59
N ASN A 90 27.36 -3.01 15.86
CA ASN A 90 25.96 -2.62 15.89
C ASN A 90 25.53 -2.48 17.34
N HIS A 91 24.91 -1.36 17.68
CA HIS A 91 24.50 -1.02 19.05
C HIS A 91 23.06 -0.50 19.08
N ILE A 92 22.41 -0.66 20.23
CA ILE A 92 21.23 0.13 20.59
C ILE A 92 21.71 1.32 21.42
N LEU A 93 21.41 2.54 20.95
CA LEU A 93 21.70 3.77 21.67
C LEU A 93 20.50 4.17 22.53
N PHE A 94 20.74 4.45 23.81
CA PHE A 94 19.75 4.97 24.75
C PHE A 94 20.09 6.44 25.04
N PRO A 95 19.38 7.40 24.40
CA PRO A 95 19.69 8.81 24.54
C PRO A 95 19.05 9.43 25.80
N PRO A 96 19.48 10.65 26.19
CA PRO A 96 18.81 11.42 27.23
C PRO A 96 17.32 11.65 26.94
N GLU A 97 16.51 11.81 28.00
CA GLU A 97 15.04 11.92 27.94
C GLU A 97 14.54 12.99 26.95
N LYS A 98 15.28 14.10 26.82
CA LYS A 98 15.00 15.17 25.83
C LYS A 98 14.84 14.63 24.40
N PHE A 99 15.55 13.56 24.04
CA PHE A 99 15.59 13.00 22.70
C PHE A 99 14.80 11.69 22.55
N THR A 100 14.14 11.21 23.62
CA THR A 100 13.34 9.97 23.59
C THR A 100 11.88 10.21 23.19
N GLY A 101 11.51 11.46 22.91
CA GLY A 101 10.15 11.83 22.50
C GLY A 101 9.65 11.04 21.28
N ILE A 102 8.37 10.66 21.30
CA ILE A 102 7.69 10.01 20.18
C ILE A 102 6.56 10.95 19.76
N LYS A 103 6.57 11.36 18.49
CA LYS A 103 5.51 12.19 17.94
C LYS A 103 4.24 11.37 17.91
N THR A 104 3.19 11.89 18.54
CA THR A 104 1.93 11.16 18.71
C THR A 104 0.79 11.98 18.12
N THR A 105 -0.08 11.34 17.33
CA THR A 105 -1.35 11.90 16.86
C THR A 105 -2.48 11.02 17.38
N LEU A 106 -3.46 11.63 18.06
CA LEU A 106 -4.64 10.94 18.57
C LEU A 106 -5.87 11.37 17.77
N ILE A 107 -6.62 10.40 17.26
CA ILE A 107 -7.94 10.59 16.65
C ILE A 107 -8.97 10.05 17.63
N ASN A 108 -9.68 10.93 18.33
CA ASN A 108 -10.66 10.58 19.37
C ASN A 108 -11.88 11.53 19.32
N PRO A 109 -13.12 11.02 19.13
CA PRO A 109 -13.44 9.64 18.78
C PRO A 109 -12.99 9.30 17.36
N CYS A 110 -12.57 8.06 17.16
CA CYS A 110 -12.32 7.51 15.84
C CYS A 110 -13.58 6.81 15.30
N THR A 111 -13.62 6.62 13.99
CA THR A 111 -14.73 5.93 13.31
C THR A 111 -14.14 4.68 12.65
N GLU A 112 -14.99 3.72 12.28
CA GLU A 112 -14.57 2.55 11.48
C GLU A 112 -13.77 2.93 10.22
N LYS A 113 -14.04 4.12 9.68
CA LYS A 113 -13.31 4.72 8.57
C LYS A 113 -11.85 4.98 8.89
N HIS A 114 -11.58 5.58 10.06
CA HIS A 114 -10.24 5.83 10.56
C HIS A 114 -9.52 4.50 10.83
N ILE A 115 -10.20 3.55 11.46
CA ILE A 115 -9.67 2.21 11.75
C ILE A 115 -9.22 1.51 10.46
N ALA A 116 -10.11 1.41 9.47
CA ALA A 116 -9.82 0.76 8.20
C ALA A 116 -8.67 1.44 7.42
N LYS A 117 -8.56 2.77 7.49
CA LYS A 117 -7.49 3.55 6.83
C LYS A 117 -6.10 3.19 7.37
N TYR A 118 -5.97 3.01 8.68
CA TYR A 118 -4.68 2.74 9.33
C TYR A 118 -4.41 1.24 9.55
N ARG A 119 -5.41 0.38 9.33
CA ARG A 119 -5.23 -1.07 9.39
C ARG A 119 -4.35 -1.54 8.24
N ASN A 120 -3.37 -2.38 8.55
CA ASN A 120 -2.46 -2.96 7.59
C ASN A 120 -3.23 -3.80 6.58
N GLN A 121 -2.99 -3.55 5.30
CA GLN A 121 -3.68 -4.21 4.20
C GLN A 121 -2.71 -5.13 3.48
N LYS A 122 -3.09 -6.40 3.30
CA LYS A 122 -2.29 -7.34 2.51
C LYS A 122 -2.21 -6.84 1.07
N ARG A 123 -0.99 -6.67 0.58
CA ARG A 123 -0.68 -6.32 -0.80
C ARG A 123 -0.26 -7.57 -1.56
N TYR A 124 -0.74 -7.67 -2.80
CA TYR A 124 -0.40 -8.76 -3.70
C TYR A 124 0.29 -8.19 -4.93
N VAL A 125 1.30 -8.92 -5.42
CA VAL A 125 1.90 -8.66 -6.73
C VAL A 125 1.04 -9.38 -7.76
N ILE A 126 0.63 -8.66 -8.80
CA ILE A 126 -0.17 -9.15 -9.91
C ILE A 126 0.65 -9.00 -11.18
N HIS A 127 0.66 -10.04 -12.00
CA HIS A 127 1.26 -10.05 -13.32
C HIS A 127 0.14 -10.14 -14.35
N GLU A 128 -0.30 -8.99 -14.86
CA GLU A 128 -1.44 -8.91 -15.77
C GLU A 128 -0.97 -9.07 -17.22
N THR A 129 -1.38 -10.17 -17.86
CA THR A 129 -1.13 -10.39 -19.27
C THR A 129 -1.99 -9.46 -20.15
N PRO A 130 -1.65 -9.29 -21.44
CA PRO A 130 -2.54 -8.59 -22.38
C PRO A 130 -3.97 -9.13 -22.40
N ASP A 131 -4.13 -10.45 -22.28
CA ASP A 131 -5.44 -11.09 -22.30
C ASP A 131 -6.21 -10.83 -21.01
N ASP A 132 -5.53 -10.84 -19.84
CA ASP A 132 -6.15 -10.43 -18.57
C ASP A 132 -6.62 -8.97 -18.64
N TYR A 133 -5.79 -8.09 -19.21
CA TYR A 133 -6.18 -6.69 -19.38
C TYR A 133 -7.45 -6.56 -20.23
N LYS A 134 -7.50 -7.23 -21.40
CA LYS A 134 -8.65 -7.15 -22.31
C LYS A 134 -9.91 -7.80 -21.76
N SER A 135 -9.78 -8.93 -21.07
CA SER A 135 -10.91 -9.74 -20.63
C SER A 135 -11.41 -9.40 -19.22
N ILE A 136 -10.57 -8.82 -18.37
CA ILE A 136 -10.88 -8.55 -16.95
C ILE A 136 -10.78 -7.05 -16.65
N THR A 137 -9.60 -6.47 -16.83
CA THR A 137 -9.32 -5.11 -16.34
C THR A 137 -10.07 -4.06 -17.15
N LEU A 138 -9.91 -4.04 -18.47
CA LEU A 138 -10.54 -3.04 -19.34
C LEU A 138 -12.08 -3.02 -19.19
N PRO A 139 -12.81 -4.16 -19.22
CA PRO A 139 -14.25 -4.16 -18.97
C PRO A 139 -14.61 -3.65 -17.57
N TYR A 140 -13.79 -3.94 -16.56
CA TYR A 140 -13.99 -3.39 -15.22
C TYR A 140 -13.80 -1.87 -15.20
N LEU A 141 -12.79 -1.36 -15.90
CA LEU A 141 -12.51 0.07 -15.98
C LEU A 141 -13.63 0.83 -16.69
N GLU A 142 -14.08 0.35 -17.84
CA GLU A 142 -15.15 0.97 -18.61
C GLU A 142 -16.46 1.06 -17.80
N LYS A 143 -16.70 0.10 -16.90
CA LYS A 143 -17.88 0.08 -16.04
C LYS A 143 -17.74 0.96 -14.78
N HIS A 144 -16.54 1.12 -14.23
CA HIS A 144 -16.32 1.74 -12.91
C HIS A 144 -15.39 2.96 -12.95
N GLN A 145 -15.22 3.59 -14.11
CA GLN A 145 -14.36 4.76 -14.23
C GLN A 145 -14.93 5.95 -13.45
N PHE A 146 -14.10 6.52 -12.58
CA PHE A 146 -14.42 7.75 -11.86
C PHE A 146 -14.54 8.94 -12.81
N THR A 147 -15.28 9.95 -12.35
CA THR A 147 -15.42 11.19 -13.10
C THR A 147 -14.07 11.89 -13.28
N LEU A 148 -13.75 12.21 -14.53
CA LEU A 148 -12.56 12.99 -14.90
C LEU A 148 -12.87 14.50 -14.95
N LYS A 149 -13.98 14.95 -14.36
CA LYS A 149 -14.45 16.34 -14.47
C LYS A 149 -13.41 17.35 -13.97
N TRP A 150 -12.71 17.04 -12.89
CA TRP A 150 -11.67 17.93 -12.35
C TRP A 150 -10.51 18.13 -13.35
N ILE A 151 -10.13 17.07 -14.08
CA ILE A 151 -9.09 17.13 -15.13
C ILE A 151 -9.54 18.06 -16.25
N PHE A 152 -10.76 17.87 -16.74
CA PHE A 152 -11.27 18.71 -17.82
C PHE A 152 -11.47 20.16 -17.37
N ASN A 153 -11.85 20.41 -16.11
CA ASN A 153 -11.88 21.75 -15.56
C ASN A 153 -10.50 22.42 -15.57
N LEU A 154 -9.43 21.69 -15.22
CA LEU A 154 -8.06 22.20 -15.32
C LEU A 154 -7.69 22.50 -16.78
N LEU A 155 -7.90 21.54 -17.68
CA LEU A 155 -7.51 21.66 -19.10
C LEU A 155 -8.30 22.75 -19.86
N GLU A 156 -9.52 23.06 -19.41
CA GLU A 156 -10.41 24.09 -19.95
C GLU A 156 -10.32 25.44 -19.20
N TYR A 157 -9.31 25.60 -18.32
CA TYR A 157 -9.06 26.82 -17.55
C TYR A 157 -10.18 27.25 -16.59
N LYS A 158 -10.99 26.29 -16.13
CA LYS A 158 -12.09 26.51 -15.19
C LYS A 158 -11.66 26.39 -13.73
N ALA A 159 -10.53 25.74 -13.43
CA ALA A 159 -10.01 25.55 -12.08
C ALA A 159 -8.48 25.41 -12.07
N GLU A 160 -7.84 25.80 -10.96
CA GLU A 160 -6.42 25.58 -10.66
C GLU A 160 -5.41 26.15 -11.68
N VAL A 161 -5.83 27.14 -12.47
CA VAL A 161 -5.02 27.75 -13.53
C VAL A 161 -3.81 28.52 -12.99
N ASP A 162 -3.97 29.12 -11.81
CA ASP A 162 -2.93 29.85 -11.08
C ASP A 162 -1.76 28.97 -10.64
N ARG A 163 -1.98 27.66 -10.55
CA ARG A 163 -0.97 26.68 -10.11
C ARG A 163 -0.09 26.18 -11.26
N LEU A 164 -0.44 26.47 -12.52
CA LEU A 164 0.28 25.95 -13.68
C LEU A 164 1.75 26.39 -13.68
N ILE A 165 2.62 25.45 -14.02
CA ILE A 165 4.06 25.66 -14.21
C ILE A 165 4.36 25.85 -15.69
N PHE A 166 3.69 25.07 -16.53
CA PHE A 166 3.85 25.09 -17.97
C PHE A 166 2.55 24.66 -18.63
N ASP A 167 2.28 25.20 -19.82
CA ASP A 167 1.10 24.90 -20.60
C ASP A 167 1.41 24.86 -22.10
N ASP A 168 1.21 23.70 -22.71
CA ASP A 168 1.22 23.50 -24.16
C ASP A 168 -0.21 23.27 -24.66
N ALA A 169 -0.74 24.23 -25.42
CA ALA A 169 -2.11 24.24 -25.91
C ALA A 169 -2.39 23.25 -27.06
N ASP A 170 -1.38 22.55 -27.59
CA ASP A 170 -1.60 21.60 -28.69
C ASP A 170 -2.58 20.48 -28.30
N PRO A 171 -3.64 20.23 -29.08
CA PRO A 171 -4.70 19.28 -28.70
C PRO A 171 -4.27 17.81 -28.77
N GLN A 172 -3.19 17.48 -29.48
CA GLN A 172 -2.75 16.09 -29.71
C GLN A 172 -1.51 15.73 -28.89
N ASN A 173 -0.52 16.61 -28.89
CA ASN A 173 0.80 16.43 -28.28
C ASN A 173 1.04 17.39 -27.11
N GLY A 174 0.10 18.30 -26.82
CA GLY A 174 0.19 19.25 -25.71
C GLY A 174 -0.26 18.66 -24.37
N PHE A 175 0.16 19.33 -23.30
CA PHE A 175 -0.06 18.95 -21.91
C PHE A 175 0.05 20.17 -21.00
N VAL A 176 -0.49 20.04 -19.79
CA VAL A 176 -0.29 21.00 -18.70
C VAL A 176 0.63 20.41 -17.65
N LEU A 177 1.47 21.23 -17.02
CA LEU A 177 2.34 20.84 -15.92
C LEU A 177 1.93 21.62 -14.67
N ALA A 178 1.63 20.92 -13.57
CA ALA A 178 1.16 21.55 -12.33
C ALA A 178 1.68 20.82 -11.07
N PRO A 179 1.86 21.51 -9.93
CA PRO A 179 2.17 20.88 -8.66
C PRO A 179 1.11 19.85 -8.26
N ASP A 180 1.51 18.69 -7.73
CA ASP A 180 0.57 17.74 -7.12
C ASP A 180 -0.10 18.39 -5.90
N ILE A 181 -1.35 18.00 -5.60
CA ILE A 181 -2.07 18.47 -4.42
C ILE A 181 -1.41 18.07 -3.09
N LYS A 182 -0.61 17.00 -3.10
CA LYS A 182 0.12 16.50 -1.92
C LYS A 182 1.36 17.33 -1.59
N TRP A 183 1.80 18.22 -2.48
CA TRP A 183 2.99 19.02 -2.26
C TRP A 183 2.62 20.47 -1.90
N ASP A 184 3.22 20.97 -0.81
CA ASP A 184 2.97 22.30 -0.28
C ASP A 184 3.70 23.42 -1.03
N GLY A 185 4.57 23.06 -1.99
CA GLY A 185 5.36 24.00 -2.77
C GLY A 185 6.53 24.64 -2.03
N LYS A 186 6.82 24.24 -0.78
CA LYS A 186 7.85 24.87 0.06
C LYS A 186 9.16 24.11 0.03
N ASN A 187 9.13 22.82 0.35
CA ASN A 187 10.35 22.01 0.40
C ASN A 187 10.63 21.37 -0.96
N LEU A 188 11.66 21.86 -1.65
CA LEU A 188 12.09 21.35 -2.95
C LEU A 188 12.63 19.91 -2.87
N ALA A 189 13.11 19.45 -1.71
CA ALA A 189 13.53 18.06 -1.53
C ALA A 189 12.34 17.09 -1.67
N ASN A 190 11.11 17.59 -1.50
CA ASN A 190 9.85 16.87 -1.67
C ASN A 190 9.09 17.31 -2.93
N LEU A 191 9.76 17.93 -3.91
CA LEU A 191 9.11 18.40 -5.13
C LEU A 191 8.29 17.29 -5.77
N TYR A 192 7.04 17.61 -6.11
CA TYR A 192 6.10 16.71 -6.78
C TYR A 192 5.24 17.49 -7.76
N VAL A 193 5.42 17.23 -9.04
CA VAL A 193 4.74 17.87 -10.17
C VAL A 193 4.14 16.81 -11.09
N LEU A 194 2.98 17.08 -11.67
CA LEU A 194 2.30 16.21 -12.64
C LEU A 194 2.19 16.89 -14.01
N ALA A 195 2.49 16.14 -15.06
CA ALA A 195 2.11 16.47 -16.44
C ALA A 195 0.81 15.74 -16.81
N ILE A 196 -0.19 16.46 -17.30
CA ILE A 196 -1.50 15.91 -17.69
C ILE A 196 -1.76 16.26 -19.16
N ILE A 197 -1.99 15.25 -19.99
CA ILE A 197 -2.11 15.43 -21.45
C ILE A 197 -3.44 16.11 -21.83
N ARG A 198 -3.46 16.83 -22.95
CA ARG A 198 -4.70 17.40 -23.50
C ARG A 198 -5.52 16.38 -24.28
N ARG A 199 -4.83 15.50 -25.01
CA ARG A 199 -5.44 14.46 -25.82
C ARG A 199 -6.31 13.54 -24.96
N LYS A 200 -7.56 13.35 -25.35
CA LYS A 200 -8.53 12.51 -24.64
C LYS A 200 -8.40 11.04 -25.08
N GLY A 201 -8.83 10.13 -24.22
CA GLY A 201 -9.00 8.71 -24.55
C GLY A 201 -7.83 7.79 -24.24
N ILE A 202 -6.66 8.33 -23.90
CA ILE A 202 -5.50 7.55 -23.44
C ILE A 202 -5.61 7.35 -21.92
N LYS A 203 -5.92 6.12 -21.49
CA LYS A 203 -6.25 5.78 -20.10
C LYS A 203 -5.01 5.51 -19.25
N SER A 204 -4.02 4.84 -19.83
CA SER A 204 -2.79 4.43 -19.16
C SER A 204 -1.70 4.06 -20.19
N ILE A 205 -0.55 3.57 -19.71
CA ILE A 205 0.53 3.07 -20.58
C ILE A 205 0.08 1.93 -21.52
N ARG A 206 -0.99 1.18 -21.19
CA ARG A 206 -1.59 0.15 -22.08
C ARG A 206 -2.06 0.68 -23.43
N ASP A 207 -2.43 1.96 -23.49
CA ASP A 207 -2.95 2.60 -24.70
C ASP A 207 -1.83 3.22 -25.56
N LEU A 208 -0.60 3.27 -25.06
CA LEU A 208 0.51 3.95 -25.75
C LEU A 208 1.06 3.11 -26.90
N THR A 209 1.32 3.78 -28.02
CA THR A 209 1.85 3.23 -29.27
C THR A 209 2.95 4.12 -29.83
N ALA A 210 3.58 3.69 -30.93
CA ALA A 210 4.53 4.53 -31.66
C ALA A 210 3.95 5.88 -32.12
N SER A 211 2.63 5.99 -32.33
CA SER A 211 2.00 7.26 -32.72
C SER A 211 2.02 8.30 -31.59
N ASP A 212 2.25 7.88 -30.35
CA ASP A 212 2.25 8.72 -29.17
C ASP A 212 3.66 9.21 -28.80
N LEU A 213 4.71 8.78 -29.50
CA LEU A 213 6.09 9.21 -29.26
C LEU A 213 6.26 10.74 -29.27
N PRO A 214 5.68 11.51 -30.21
CA PRO A 214 5.80 12.97 -30.19
C PRO A 214 5.24 13.61 -28.91
N LEU A 215 4.11 13.11 -28.40
CA LEU A 215 3.53 13.54 -27.12
C LEU A 215 4.47 13.21 -25.95
N LEU A 216 5.00 11.98 -25.89
CA LEU A 216 5.86 11.54 -24.79
C LEU A 216 7.20 12.29 -24.75
N GLU A 217 7.81 12.51 -25.92
CA GLU A 217 9.05 13.29 -26.05
C GLU A 217 8.82 14.76 -25.70
N ASN A 218 7.67 15.33 -26.09
CA ASN A 218 7.28 16.68 -25.71
C ASN A 218 7.12 16.82 -24.19
N ILE A 219 6.43 15.88 -23.54
CA ILE A 219 6.29 15.84 -22.08
C ILE A 219 7.66 15.77 -21.41
N SER A 220 8.54 14.87 -21.86
CA SER A 220 9.89 14.72 -21.28
C SER A 220 10.68 16.04 -21.39
N GLN A 221 10.85 16.57 -22.61
CA GLN A 221 11.69 17.73 -22.85
C GLN A 221 11.17 18.98 -22.16
N LYS A 222 9.89 19.32 -22.36
CA LYS A 222 9.32 20.58 -21.86
C LYS A 222 9.13 20.57 -20.34
N SER A 223 8.83 19.41 -19.75
CA SER A 223 8.71 19.32 -18.27
C SER A 223 10.05 19.54 -17.59
N TYR A 224 11.14 18.93 -18.07
CA TYR A 224 12.45 19.16 -17.50
C TYR A 224 12.93 20.60 -17.65
N MET A 225 12.63 21.25 -18.78
CA MET A 225 12.94 22.67 -18.98
C MET A 225 12.15 23.54 -17.99
N ALA A 226 10.84 23.34 -17.89
CA ALA A 226 9.97 24.13 -17.03
C ALA A 226 10.30 23.95 -15.53
N ILE A 227 10.61 22.72 -15.09
CA ILE A 227 11.04 22.44 -13.71
C ILE A 227 12.37 23.13 -13.40
N LYS A 228 13.33 23.08 -14.34
CA LYS A 228 14.63 23.74 -14.18
C LYS A 228 14.48 25.26 -14.11
N GLU A 229 13.65 25.85 -14.97
CA GLU A 229 13.40 27.29 -15.01
C GLU A 229 12.72 27.79 -13.72
N LYS A 230 11.69 27.09 -13.25
CA LYS A 230 10.91 27.52 -12.08
C LYS A 230 11.58 27.22 -10.74
N TYR A 231 12.26 26.08 -10.62
CA TYR A 231 12.76 25.57 -9.34
C TYR A 231 14.29 25.40 -9.28
N GLY A 232 15.01 25.62 -10.38
CA GLY A 232 16.46 25.42 -10.44
C GLY A 232 16.92 23.95 -10.37
N ILE A 233 15.99 22.99 -10.45
CA ILE A 233 16.29 21.56 -10.33
C ILE A 233 16.64 20.97 -11.69
N GLY A 234 17.81 20.34 -11.81
CA GLY A 234 18.25 19.71 -13.05
C GLY A 234 17.54 18.39 -13.33
N LYS A 235 17.47 17.98 -14.61
CA LYS A 235 16.83 16.73 -15.04
C LYS A 235 17.34 15.47 -14.31
N HIS A 236 18.63 15.45 -13.94
CA HIS A 236 19.27 14.31 -13.26
C HIS A 236 18.88 14.21 -11.76
N GLN A 237 18.21 15.22 -11.23
CA GLN A 237 17.66 15.23 -9.87
C GLN A 237 16.15 14.92 -9.87
N ILE A 238 15.58 14.55 -11.01
CA ILE A 238 14.15 14.27 -11.16
C ILE A 238 13.94 12.83 -11.61
N ARG A 239 13.04 12.13 -10.92
CA ARG A 239 12.48 10.84 -11.36
C ARG A 239 11.14 11.11 -12.06
N ALA A 240 11.06 10.79 -13.35
CA ALA A 240 9.86 10.93 -14.15
C ALA A 240 9.23 9.55 -14.44
N TYR A 241 7.95 9.35 -14.17
CA TYR A 241 7.32 8.03 -14.28
C TYR A 241 5.80 8.06 -14.43
N PHE A 242 5.24 6.97 -14.96
CA PHE A 242 3.82 6.67 -14.98
C PHE A 242 3.46 5.73 -13.83
N HIS A 243 2.22 5.82 -13.34
CA HIS A 243 1.65 4.77 -12.52
C HIS A 243 0.98 3.70 -13.39
N TYR A 244 1.13 2.42 -12.99
CA TYR A 244 0.28 1.34 -13.45
C TYR A 244 -0.05 0.39 -12.29
N GLN A 245 -1.30 0.19 -11.89
CA GLN A 245 -2.51 0.91 -12.35
C GLN A 245 -2.50 2.39 -11.88
N PRO A 246 -2.95 3.35 -12.70
CA PRO A 246 -3.02 4.76 -12.29
C PRO A 246 -4.17 5.01 -11.31
N THR A 247 -4.10 6.12 -10.55
CA THR A 247 -5.19 6.56 -9.66
C THR A 247 -6.40 7.06 -10.44
N PHE A 248 -6.19 7.63 -11.63
CA PHE A 248 -7.25 8.02 -12.55
C PHE A 248 -6.84 7.69 -13.99
N TYR A 249 -7.80 7.28 -14.81
CA TYR A 249 -7.58 6.78 -16.17
C TYR A 249 -7.63 7.88 -17.22
N HIS A 250 -6.70 8.82 -17.08
CA HIS A 250 -6.32 9.82 -18.08
C HIS A 250 -4.82 9.98 -17.97
N LEU A 251 -4.08 9.75 -19.06
CA LEU A 251 -2.63 9.64 -19.02
C LEU A 251 -1.99 10.87 -18.37
N HIS A 252 -1.10 10.61 -17.42
CA HIS A 252 -0.36 11.64 -16.70
C HIS A 252 1.01 11.09 -16.28
N VAL A 253 1.98 11.99 -16.13
CA VAL A 253 3.35 11.67 -15.74
C VAL A 253 3.69 12.38 -14.43
N HIS A 254 4.28 11.64 -13.50
CA HIS A 254 4.76 12.14 -12.22
C HIS A 254 6.22 12.56 -12.36
N PHE A 255 6.57 13.74 -11.85
CA PHE A 255 7.93 14.25 -11.74
C PHE A 255 8.21 14.56 -10.27
N ILE A 256 9.11 13.79 -9.66
CA ILE A 256 9.50 13.97 -8.26
C ILE A 256 10.99 14.21 -8.13
N HIS A 257 11.41 14.94 -7.09
CA HIS A 257 12.82 15.01 -6.75
C HIS A 257 13.35 13.62 -6.34
N VAL A 258 14.57 13.26 -6.74
CA VAL A 258 15.14 11.92 -6.47
C VAL A 258 15.31 11.59 -4.99
N SER A 259 15.42 12.60 -4.13
CA SER A 259 15.47 12.44 -2.67
C SER A 259 14.09 12.23 -2.03
N TYR A 260 13.00 12.43 -2.77
CA TYR A 260 11.66 12.25 -2.26
C TYR A 260 11.19 10.81 -2.44
N ASP A 261 10.96 10.10 -1.33
CA ASP A 261 10.32 8.77 -1.35
C ASP A 261 8.79 8.92 -1.43
N ALA A 262 8.33 9.36 -2.60
CA ALA A 262 6.92 9.61 -2.86
C ALA A 262 6.10 8.30 -2.78
N PRO A 263 4.85 8.34 -2.26
CA PRO A 263 3.97 7.19 -2.31
C PRO A 263 3.81 6.65 -3.73
N ALA A 264 3.84 5.33 -3.90
CA ALA A 264 3.70 4.63 -5.18
C ALA A 264 4.81 4.92 -6.23
N SER A 265 5.96 5.46 -5.80
CA SER A 265 7.14 5.68 -6.67
C SER A 265 8.08 4.46 -6.80
N GLY A 266 7.71 3.33 -6.20
CA GLY A 266 8.49 2.10 -6.18
C GLY A 266 8.21 1.14 -7.35
N VAL A 267 8.99 0.06 -7.41
CA VAL A 267 8.81 -1.01 -8.41
C VAL A 267 7.41 -1.63 -8.31
N ALA A 268 6.89 -2.14 -9.43
CA ALA A 268 5.53 -2.65 -9.53
C ALA A 268 4.43 -1.61 -9.19
N MET A 269 4.74 -0.32 -9.39
CA MET A 269 3.78 0.79 -9.43
C MET A 269 4.24 1.86 -10.42
N ALA A 270 5.54 2.18 -10.41
CA ALA A 270 6.16 3.19 -11.29
C ALA A 270 6.83 2.59 -12.53
N TYR A 271 6.59 3.21 -13.68
CA TYR A 271 7.24 2.91 -14.98
C TYR A 271 7.92 4.19 -15.49
N LEU A 272 9.25 4.19 -15.61
CA LEU A 272 10.00 5.40 -15.95
C LEU A 272 9.60 5.93 -17.34
N LEU A 273 9.50 7.25 -17.48
CA LEU A 273 9.10 7.91 -18.73
C LEU A 273 10.06 7.56 -19.87
N GLU A 274 11.35 7.63 -19.60
CA GLU A 274 12.42 7.36 -20.56
C GLU A 274 12.40 5.89 -21.01
N ASP A 275 12.14 4.97 -20.09
CA ASP A 275 12.01 3.53 -20.41
C ASP A 275 10.76 3.27 -21.26
N VAL A 276 9.64 3.94 -20.96
CA VAL A 276 8.41 3.84 -21.76
C VAL A 276 8.64 4.32 -23.19
N ILE A 277 9.29 5.47 -23.36
CA ILE A 277 9.67 5.99 -24.68
C ILE A 277 10.58 5.00 -25.40
N ASN A 278 11.62 4.49 -24.72
CA ASN A 278 12.56 3.54 -25.31
C ASN A 278 11.88 2.24 -25.74
N ASN A 279 11.02 1.68 -24.89
CA ASN A 279 10.28 0.45 -25.18
C ASN A 279 9.41 0.59 -26.44
N ILE A 280 8.72 1.72 -26.59
CA ILE A 280 7.87 1.99 -27.77
C ILE A 280 8.72 2.19 -29.03
N LYS A 281 9.91 2.82 -28.92
CA LYS A 281 10.85 2.93 -30.04
C LYS A 281 11.36 1.57 -30.52
N LEU A 282 11.59 0.65 -29.60
CA LEU A 282 12.04 -0.71 -29.90
C LEU A 282 10.90 -1.58 -30.47
N VAL A 283 9.71 -1.49 -29.86
CA VAL A 283 8.53 -2.26 -30.24
C VAL A 283 7.31 -1.33 -30.25
N PRO A 284 6.80 -0.94 -31.43
CA PRO A 284 5.72 0.06 -31.56
C PRO A 284 4.45 -0.20 -30.76
N ASP A 285 4.16 -1.47 -30.45
CA ASP A 285 3.00 -1.95 -29.70
C ASP A 285 3.38 -2.69 -28.40
N TYR A 286 4.52 -2.30 -27.80
CA TYR A 286 5.10 -2.97 -26.63
C TYR A 286 4.07 -3.19 -25.52
N TYR A 287 3.34 -2.14 -25.13
CA TYR A 287 2.46 -2.15 -23.96
C TYR A 287 1.17 -2.94 -24.18
N GLN A 288 0.78 -3.18 -25.43
CA GLN A 288 -0.33 -4.06 -25.78
C GLN A 288 0.07 -5.54 -25.72
N ARG A 289 1.37 -5.85 -25.65
CA ARG A 289 1.92 -7.21 -25.69
C ARG A 289 2.61 -7.63 -24.40
N SER A 290 3.12 -6.67 -23.62
CA SER A 290 3.84 -6.95 -22.39
C SER A 290 2.90 -7.40 -21.26
N THR A 291 3.37 -8.32 -20.42
CA THR A 291 2.77 -8.53 -19.10
C THR A 291 3.19 -7.40 -18.18
N LEU A 292 2.23 -6.69 -17.59
CA LEU A 292 2.50 -5.57 -16.69
C LEU A 292 2.35 -6.03 -15.24
N THR A 293 3.35 -5.71 -14.44
CA THR A 293 3.39 -6.09 -13.03
C THR A 293 2.97 -4.90 -12.17
N PHE A 294 2.02 -5.11 -11.26
CA PHE A 294 1.60 -4.09 -10.32
C PHE A 294 1.21 -4.66 -8.96
N THR A 295 1.14 -3.80 -7.94
CA THR A 295 0.64 -4.19 -6.61
C THR A 295 -0.80 -3.75 -6.39
N LYS A 296 -1.62 -4.59 -5.76
CA LYS A 296 -3.02 -4.25 -5.40
C LYS A 296 -3.40 -4.83 -4.03
N TYR A 297 -4.32 -4.14 -3.37
CA TYR A 297 -5.02 -4.63 -2.19
C TYR A 297 -6.13 -5.61 -2.59
N MET A 298 -6.45 -6.57 -1.73
CA MET A 298 -7.60 -7.44 -1.94
C MET A 298 -8.90 -6.59 -1.96
N LEU A 299 -9.79 -6.84 -2.93
CA LEU A 299 -11.02 -6.09 -3.32
C LEU A 299 -12.08 -5.82 -2.23
N LEU A 300 -11.78 -6.07 -0.96
CA LEU A 300 -12.66 -5.73 0.18
C LEU A 300 -12.64 -4.24 0.52
N PHE A 301 -11.81 -3.44 -0.16
CA PHE A 301 -11.55 -2.04 0.19
C PHE A 301 -11.67 -1.12 -1.03
N CYS A 302 -12.19 0.07 -0.78
CA CYS A 302 -12.45 1.12 -1.75
C CYS A 302 -11.16 1.54 -2.45
N PRO A 303 -11.15 1.59 -3.79
CA PRO A 303 -9.94 1.95 -4.53
C PRO A 303 -9.51 3.41 -4.33
N GLU A 304 -10.42 4.30 -3.93
CA GLU A 304 -10.14 5.74 -3.76
C GLU A 304 -9.56 6.07 -2.39
N CYS A 305 -10.15 5.51 -1.33
CA CYS A 305 -9.82 5.90 0.04
C CYS A 305 -9.35 4.74 0.92
N GLY A 306 -9.29 3.52 0.38
CA GLY A 306 -8.84 2.33 1.11
C GLY A 306 -9.79 1.85 2.21
N SER A 307 -10.97 2.46 2.35
CA SER A 307 -11.98 2.07 3.35
C SER A 307 -12.74 0.81 2.92
N SER A 308 -13.14 -0.04 3.86
CA SER A 308 -13.89 -1.26 3.51
C SER A 308 -15.14 -0.93 2.71
N LEU A 309 -15.39 -1.70 1.65
CA LEU A 309 -16.61 -1.58 0.87
C LEU A 309 -17.73 -2.34 1.58
N GLN A 310 -18.83 -1.64 1.87
CA GLN A 310 -20.02 -2.25 2.47
C GLN A 310 -20.98 -2.70 1.38
N VAL A 311 -21.76 -3.75 1.65
CA VAL A 311 -22.83 -4.17 0.73
C VAL A 311 -24.13 -3.50 1.19
N GLU A 312 -24.67 -2.63 0.35
CA GLU A 312 -25.95 -1.97 0.56
C GLU A 312 -26.93 -2.33 -0.56
N GLU A 313 -28.23 -2.21 -0.29
CA GLU A 313 -29.27 -2.38 -1.32
C GLU A 313 -29.37 -1.09 -2.14
N GLY A 314 -28.93 -1.16 -3.40
CA GLY A 314 -29.06 -0.07 -4.37
C GLY A 314 -30.40 -0.12 -5.10
N SER A 315 -30.66 0.89 -5.93
CA SER A 315 -31.96 1.03 -6.62
C SER A 315 -32.35 -0.17 -7.50
N ASN A 316 -31.37 -0.93 -8.01
CA ASN A 316 -31.61 -2.07 -8.92
C ASN A 316 -30.91 -3.38 -8.47
N CYS A 317 -29.87 -3.33 -7.64
CA CYS A 317 -29.20 -4.50 -7.10
C CYS A 317 -28.38 -4.14 -5.86
N TYR A 318 -27.93 -5.16 -5.12
CA TYR A 318 -26.92 -4.97 -4.09
C TYR A 318 -25.68 -4.29 -4.69
N GLN A 319 -25.08 -3.35 -3.96
CA GLN A 319 -23.96 -2.55 -4.39
C GLN A 319 -22.92 -2.44 -3.28
N PHE A 320 -21.64 -2.47 -3.66
CA PHE A 320 -20.55 -2.08 -2.79
C PHE A 320 -20.52 -0.57 -2.65
N THR A 321 -20.86 -0.03 -1.49
CA THR A 321 -20.75 1.39 -1.21
C THR A 321 -19.54 1.66 -0.35
N CYS A 322 -18.83 2.72 -0.69
CA CYS A 322 -17.89 3.32 0.20
C CYS A 322 -18.63 4.36 1.02
N HIS A 323 -18.60 4.23 2.34
CA HIS A 323 -19.22 5.23 3.19
C HIS A 323 -18.36 6.52 3.28
N ASN A 324 -17.09 6.49 2.87
CA ASN A 324 -16.13 7.60 2.98
C ASN A 324 -16.05 8.52 1.77
N CYS A 325 -16.42 8.01 0.61
CA CYS A 325 -16.35 8.75 -0.63
C CYS A 325 -17.54 8.33 -1.50
N PRO A 326 -17.87 9.06 -2.57
CA PRO A 326 -19.02 8.74 -3.41
C PRO A 326 -18.89 7.43 -4.20
N TYR A 327 -17.88 6.60 -3.91
CA TYR A 327 -17.67 5.35 -4.61
C TYR A 327 -18.80 4.36 -4.33
N VAL A 328 -19.45 3.95 -5.41
CA VAL A 328 -20.48 2.92 -5.41
C VAL A 328 -20.20 1.97 -6.57
N GLN A 329 -20.23 0.67 -6.30
CA GLN A 329 -19.97 -0.38 -7.27
C GLN A 329 -21.08 -1.45 -7.23
N PRO A 330 -21.97 -1.52 -8.23
CA PRO A 330 -23.04 -2.51 -8.27
C PRO A 330 -22.53 -3.95 -8.31
N ILE A 331 -23.09 -4.81 -7.45
CA ILE A 331 -22.83 -6.26 -7.40
C ILE A 331 -23.69 -6.92 -8.49
N THR A 332 -23.10 -7.10 -9.67
CA THR A 332 -23.80 -7.65 -10.84
C THR A 332 -23.54 -9.14 -11.09
N LYS A 333 -22.68 -9.77 -10.28
CA LYS A 333 -22.36 -11.20 -10.37
C LYS A 333 -22.28 -11.77 -8.95
N LEU A 334 -22.61 -13.05 -8.81
CA LEU A 334 -22.47 -13.75 -7.54
C LEU A 334 -21.00 -13.76 -7.12
N ILE A 335 -20.67 -13.04 -6.05
CA ILE A 335 -19.33 -13.05 -5.47
C ILE A 335 -19.33 -14.09 -4.36
N LYS A 336 -18.68 -15.21 -4.63
CA LYS A 336 -18.57 -16.32 -3.69
C LYS A 336 -17.12 -16.78 -3.65
N SER A 337 -16.47 -16.58 -2.51
CA SER A 337 -15.22 -17.25 -2.21
C SER A 337 -15.55 -18.44 -1.31
N ARG A 338 -15.29 -19.66 -1.78
CA ARG A 338 -15.24 -20.84 -0.91
C ARG A 338 -13.80 -21.29 -0.82
N TYR A 339 -13.20 -21.02 0.33
CA TYR A 339 -11.94 -21.63 0.68
C TYR A 339 -12.25 -22.97 1.36
N TYR A 340 -11.91 -24.06 0.68
CA TYR A 340 -11.86 -25.37 1.32
C TYR A 340 -10.43 -25.58 1.77
N PRO A 341 -10.15 -25.57 3.09
CA PRO A 341 -8.82 -25.89 3.57
C PRO A 341 -8.44 -27.26 3.04
N LYS A 342 -7.40 -27.34 2.20
CA LYS A 342 -6.79 -28.63 1.89
C LYS A 342 -6.09 -29.08 3.16
N LEU A 343 -6.52 -30.21 3.71
CA LEU A 343 -5.71 -30.92 4.70
C LEU A 343 -4.34 -31.19 4.07
N LYS A 344 -3.26 -30.95 4.82
CA LYS A 344 -1.92 -31.37 4.38
C LYS A 344 -1.97 -32.86 4.07
N ASP A 345 -1.32 -33.26 2.98
CA ASP A 345 -1.27 -34.67 2.62
C ASP A 345 -0.56 -35.45 3.73
N LEU A 346 -1.07 -36.63 4.10
CA LEU A 346 -0.53 -37.42 5.21
C LEU A 346 0.96 -37.74 4.97
N ASP A 347 1.34 -37.84 3.69
CA ASP A 347 2.69 -38.14 3.23
C ASP A 347 3.68 -36.99 3.47
N GLU A 348 3.23 -35.73 3.50
CA GLU A 348 4.07 -34.58 3.87
C GLU A 348 4.31 -34.51 5.38
N VAL A 349 3.39 -35.06 6.18
CA VAL A 349 3.45 -35.05 7.65
C VAL A 349 4.26 -36.24 8.18
N LEU A 350 4.13 -37.40 7.55
CA LEU A 350 4.75 -38.66 8.00
C LEU A 350 6.09 -38.95 7.33
N GLY A 351 6.52 -38.10 6.39
CA GLY A 351 7.73 -38.31 5.59
C GLY A 351 7.52 -39.29 4.43
N GLY A 352 8.39 -39.17 3.43
CA GLY A 352 8.35 -39.96 2.19
C GLY A 352 8.54 -41.48 2.40
N PRO A 353 8.79 -42.25 1.32
CA PRO A 353 8.86 -43.72 1.37
C PRO A 353 9.80 -44.30 2.44
N GLY A 354 10.89 -43.59 2.75
CA GLY A 354 11.91 -43.99 3.74
C GLY A 354 11.56 -43.74 5.21
N ALA A 355 10.48 -43.00 5.52
CA ALA A 355 10.14 -42.67 6.91
C ALA A 355 9.72 -43.89 7.77
N TRP A 356 9.38 -45.00 7.11
CA TRP A 356 8.95 -46.24 7.76
C TRP A 356 10.04 -47.32 7.81
N GLU A 357 11.22 -47.07 7.25
CA GLU A 357 12.31 -48.08 7.17
C GLU A 357 12.76 -48.55 8.56
N ASN A 358 12.66 -47.68 9.56
CA ASN A 358 13.02 -47.96 10.96
C ASN A 358 11.80 -48.05 11.90
N ALA A 359 10.57 -48.09 11.35
CA ALA A 359 9.37 -48.16 12.17
C ALA A 359 9.22 -49.54 12.81
N GLN A 360 8.72 -49.59 14.05
CA GLN A 360 8.47 -50.84 14.75
C GLN A 360 7.26 -51.56 14.16
N ILE A 361 7.25 -52.90 14.20
CA ILE A 361 6.15 -53.74 13.71
C ILE A 361 5.27 -54.15 14.90
N THR A 362 3.96 -54.12 14.71
CA THR A 362 2.96 -54.60 15.66
C THR A 362 1.92 -55.49 14.95
N ASP A 363 1.22 -56.32 15.73
CA ASP A 363 0.17 -57.23 15.26
C ASP A 363 -1.18 -56.50 15.13
N GLU A 364 -1.21 -55.44 14.31
CA GLU A 364 -2.43 -54.68 13.99
C GLU A 364 -2.93 -55.02 12.58
N ARG A 365 -4.25 -55.27 12.45
CA ARG A 365 -4.83 -55.80 11.22
C ARG A 365 -5.14 -54.70 10.22
N CYS A 366 -4.55 -54.80 9.02
CA CYS A 366 -4.74 -53.79 7.98
C CYS A 366 -6.21 -53.74 7.49
N PRO A 367 -6.88 -52.58 7.52
CA PRO A 367 -8.29 -52.47 7.12
C PRO A 367 -8.51 -52.69 5.61
N ARG A 368 -7.45 -52.62 4.80
CA ARG A 368 -7.53 -52.73 3.33
C ARG A 368 -7.29 -54.15 2.81
N CYS A 369 -6.24 -54.82 3.29
CA CYS A 369 -5.86 -56.16 2.80
C CYS A 369 -6.01 -57.25 3.87
N ALA A 370 -6.49 -56.90 5.06
CA ALA A 370 -6.75 -57.81 6.18
C ALA A 370 -5.53 -58.60 6.68
N GLY A 371 -4.30 -58.16 6.35
CA GLY A 371 -3.06 -58.76 6.84
C GLY A 371 -2.79 -58.40 8.30
N ASP A 372 -2.13 -59.28 9.02
CA ASP A 372 -2.07 -59.27 10.50
C ASP A 372 -0.90 -58.45 11.08
N ARG A 373 -0.11 -57.76 10.23
CA ARG A 373 1.04 -56.96 10.67
C ARG A 373 1.03 -55.56 10.06
N ALA A 374 1.38 -54.59 10.89
CA ALA A 374 1.54 -53.20 10.50
C ALA A 374 2.79 -52.60 11.15
N TYR A 375 3.48 -51.73 10.42
CA TYR A 375 4.42 -50.79 11.02
C TYR A 375 3.63 -49.72 11.76
N PHE A 376 4.10 -49.27 12.93
CA PHE A 376 3.49 -48.16 13.65
C PHE A 376 4.50 -47.07 14.02
N MET A 377 4.02 -45.84 14.12
CA MET A 377 4.75 -44.68 14.61
C MET A 377 3.82 -43.80 15.43
N GLN A 378 4.30 -43.33 16.58
CA GLN A 378 3.53 -42.44 17.46
C GLN A 378 4.01 -41.01 17.28
N LEU A 379 3.08 -40.09 17.05
CA LEU A 379 3.36 -38.67 16.87
C LEU A 379 2.46 -37.86 17.80
N GLN A 380 3.04 -36.92 18.53
CA GLN A 380 2.26 -35.99 19.32
C GLN A 380 1.65 -34.93 18.40
N THR A 381 0.37 -35.10 18.06
CA THR A 381 -0.36 -34.18 17.17
C THR A 381 -1.18 -33.14 17.93
N ARG A 382 -1.25 -33.25 19.27
CA ARG A 382 -2.07 -32.41 20.15
C ARG A 382 -1.28 -31.96 21.39
N SER A 383 -1.93 -31.30 22.35
CA SER A 383 -1.30 -30.85 23.60
C SER A 383 -0.64 -32.01 24.35
N ALA A 384 0.39 -31.71 25.15
CA ALA A 384 1.13 -32.72 25.92
C ALA A 384 0.25 -33.52 26.88
N ASP A 385 -0.90 -32.97 27.28
CA ASP A 385 -1.88 -33.60 28.17
C ASP A 385 -2.79 -34.63 27.44
N GLU A 386 -2.70 -34.75 26.11
CA GLU A 386 -3.45 -35.73 25.31
C GLU A 386 -2.53 -36.88 24.82
N PRO A 387 -3.06 -38.12 24.70
CA PRO A 387 -2.28 -39.26 24.22
C PRO A 387 -1.83 -39.05 22.77
N MET A 388 -0.65 -39.59 22.45
CA MET A 388 -0.08 -39.50 21.10
C MET A 388 -0.96 -40.21 20.08
N THR A 389 -1.03 -39.67 18.86
CA THR A 389 -1.72 -40.32 17.74
C THR A 389 -0.85 -41.42 17.16
N VAL A 390 -1.44 -42.61 16.97
CA VAL A 390 -0.72 -43.75 16.40
C VAL A 390 -1.01 -43.82 14.91
N PHE A 391 0.04 -43.80 14.10
CA PHE A 391 -0.04 -43.98 12.67
C PHE A 391 0.43 -45.38 12.31
N TYR A 392 -0.33 -46.06 11.47
CA TYR A 392 -0.03 -47.40 10.98
C TYR A 392 0.25 -47.39 9.48
N ARG A 393 1.12 -48.30 9.04
CA ARG A 393 1.34 -48.64 7.64
C ARG A 393 1.36 -50.15 7.50
N CYS A 394 0.58 -50.69 6.57
CA CYS A 394 0.55 -52.13 6.31
C CYS A 394 1.95 -52.67 6.00
N ALA A 395 2.33 -53.79 6.65
CA ALA A 395 3.63 -54.41 6.44
C ALA A 395 3.76 -55.09 5.06
N ASN A 396 2.65 -55.35 4.37
CA ASN A 396 2.66 -55.83 3.00
C ASN A 396 3.06 -54.68 2.05
N SER A 397 4.21 -54.85 1.39
CA SER A 397 4.78 -53.89 0.44
C SER A 397 3.87 -53.58 -0.74
N GLU A 398 3.02 -54.51 -1.17
CA GLU A 398 2.06 -54.31 -2.27
C GLU A 398 0.83 -53.49 -1.83
N CYS A 399 0.45 -53.58 -0.56
CA CYS A 399 -0.70 -52.85 -0.02
C CYS A 399 -0.31 -51.43 0.43
N ALA A 400 0.75 -51.35 1.25
CA ALA A 400 1.33 -50.13 1.83
C ALA A 400 0.32 -49.11 2.40
N HIS A 401 -0.91 -49.55 2.70
CA HIS A 401 -1.99 -48.68 3.13
C HIS A 401 -1.65 -48.07 4.49
N ARG A 402 -1.88 -46.77 4.63
CA ARG A 402 -1.61 -45.99 5.83
C ARG A 402 -2.92 -45.59 6.49
N TRP A 403 -3.03 -45.78 7.80
CA TRP A 403 -4.19 -45.34 8.60
C TRP A 403 -3.72 -44.82 9.95
N LYS A 404 -4.63 -44.24 10.74
CA LYS A 404 -4.33 -43.74 12.08
C LYS A 404 -5.41 -44.16 13.06
N GLU A 405 -5.03 -44.22 14.32
CA GLU A 405 -5.92 -44.40 15.48
C GLU A 405 -5.83 -43.19 16.41
#